data_AF-A0A953LPJ1-F1
#
_entry.id   AF-A0A953LPJ1-F1
#
_cell.length_a   1.000
_cell.length_b   1.000
_cell.length_c   1.000
_cell.angle_alpha   90.00
_cell.angle_beta   90.00
_cell.angle_gamma   90.00
#
_symmetry.space_group_name_H-M   'P 1'
#
loop_
_entity.id
_entity.type
_entity.pdbx_description
1 polymer ?
#
loop_
_entity_poly.entity_id
_entity_poly.type
_entity_poly.pdbx_seq_one_letter_code
_entity_poly.pdbx_strand_id
1 'polypeptide(L)'
;MSTERIEALLERARSGDARAFDEAYSAVYEEMRRVARWQRRQRNAGETLSTTALVHEAYLKLAGPVGLGLQDHHHLIALAARAVRQILVDAARARLSAKRGGGVAAIELDAE
;
A
#
# COMPACT_ATOMS: atom_id res chain seq x y z
N MET A 1 -6.22 9.54 -19.65
CA MET A 1 -4.97 10.33 -19.72
C MET A 1 -3.96 9.52 -20.52
N SER A 2 -3.14 10.10 -21.41
CA SER A 2 -2.16 9.31 -22.18
C SER A 2 -1.01 8.83 -21.29
N THR A 3 -0.42 7.68 -21.63
CA THR A 3 0.75 7.11 -20.93
C THR A 3 1.93 8.07 -20.90
N GLU A 4 2.20 8.75 -22.01
CA GLU A 4 3.25 9.78 -22.13
C GLU A 4 3.11 10.90 -21.09
N ARG A 5 1.87 11.29 -20.77
CA ARG A 5 1.63 12.31 -19.74
C ARG A 5 1.96 11.80 -18.34
N ILE A 6 1.70 10.52 -18.05
CA ILE A 6 2.09 9.91 -16.76
C ILE A 6 3.60 9.84 -16.66
N GLU A 7 4.29 9.45 -17.73
CA GLU A 7 5.76 9.37 -17.76
C GLU A 7 6.41 10.75 -17.55
N ALA A 8 5.88 11.80 -18.17
CA ALA A 8 6.35 13.17 -17.96
C ALA A 8 6.14 13.65 -16.50
N LEU A 9 5.02 13.28 -15.88
CA LEU A 9 4.77 13.58 -14.46
C LEU A 9 5.72 12.80 -13.54
N LEU A 10 6.02 11.53 -13.87
CA LEU A 10 6.98 10.72 -13.13
C LEU A 10 8.41 11.26 -13.23
N GLU A 11 8.83 11.79 -14.39
CA GLU A 11 10.13 12.46 -14.53
C GLU A 11 10.23 13.68 -13.61
N ARG A 12 9.22 14.54 -13.62
CA ARG A 12 9.18 15.70 -12.70
C ARG A 12 9.16 15.28 -11.23
N ALA A 13 8.45 14.20 -10.91
CA ALA A 13 8.46 13.65 -9.56
C ALA A 13 9.85 13.16 -9.15
N ARG A 14 10.62 12.55 -10.05
CA ARG A 14 12.02 12.16 -9.81
C ARG A 14 12.92 13.36 -9.53
N SER A 15 12.64 14.51 -10.14
CA SER A 15 13.37 15.76 -9.85
C SER A 15 12.91 16.47 -8.57
N GLY A 16 12.03 15.86 -7.77
CA GLY A 16 11.57 16.39 -6.48
C GLY A 16 10.23 17.14 -6.52
N ASP A 17 9.51 17.12 -7.64
CA ASP A 17 8.18 17.74 -7.75
C ASP A 17 7.09 16.82 -7.16
N ALA A 18 6.77 17.04 -5.88
CA ALA A 18 5.73 16.29 -5.19
C ALA A 18 4.35 16.43 -5.84
N ARG A 19 4.02 17.58 -6.44
CA ARG A 19 2.72 17.75 -7.13
C ARG A 19 2.64 16.89 -8.38
N ALA A 20 3.74 16.75 -9.10
CA ALA A 20 3.80 15.87 -10.26
C ALA A 20 3.57 14.40 -9.86
N PHE A 21 4.07 13.99 -8.69
CA PHE A 21 3.75 12.67 -8.13
C PHE A 21 2.26 12.51 -7.82
N ASP A 22 1.64 13.51 -7.19
CA ASP A 22 0.20 13.49 -6.87
C ASP A 22 -0.67 13.38 -8.13
N GLU A 23 -0.31 14.10 -9.19
CA GLU A 23 -0.98 14.03 -10.48
C GLU A 23 -0.79 12.65 -11.15
N ALA A 24 0.43 12.11 -11.15
CA ALA A 24 0.71 10.78 -11.69
C ALA A 24 -0.08 9.71 -10.94
N TYR A 25 -0.10 9.80 -9.61
CA TYR A 25 -0.83 8.89 -8.74
C TYR A 25 -2.34 8.97 -8.97
N SER A 26 -2.89 10.19 -9.06
CA SER A 26 -4.31 10.42 -9.33
C SER A 26 -4.72 9.83 -10.68
N ALA A 27 -3.84 9.90 -11.69
CA ALA A 27 -4.11 9.33 -13.00
C ALA A 27 -4.22 7.79 -13.01
N VAL A 28 -3.50 7.11 -12.11
CA VAL A 28 -3.55 5.64 -11.99
C VAL A 28 -4.48 5.16 -10.87
N TYR A 29 -5.06 6.06 -10.08
CA TYR A 29 -5.80 5.75 -8.86
C TYR A 29 -6.89 4.67 -9.04
N GLU A 30 -7.70 4.78 -10.09
CA GLU A 30 -8.77 3.80 -10.36
C GLU A 30 -8.22 2.40 -10.69
N GLU A 31 -7.09 2.33 -11.39
CA GLU A 31 -6.42 1.06 -11.66
C GLU A 31 -5.85 0.45 -10.38
N MET A 32 -5.23 1.27 -9.54
CA MET A 32 -4.76 0.85 -8.21
C MET A 32 -5.90 0.33 -7.35
N ARG A 33 -7.06 1.00 -7.39
CA ARG A 33 -8.26 0.59 -6.66
C ARG A 33 -8.78 -0.76 -7.13
N ARG A 34 -8.71 -1.04 -8.44
CA ARG A 34 -9.05 -2.37 -9.00
C ARG A 34 -8.09 -3.45 -8.49
N VAL A 35 -6.78 -3.19 -8.54
CA VAL A 35 -5.75 -4.12 -8.03
C VAL A 35 -5.94 -4.38 -6.54
N ALA A 36 -6.15 -3.34 -5.74
CA ALA A 36 -6.35 -3.45 -4.30
C ALA A 36 -7.62 -4.23 -3.96
N ARG A 37 -8.72 -3.99 -4.68
CA ARG A 37 -9.96 -4.75 -4.52
C ARG A 37 -9.74 -6.24 -4.82
N TRP A 38 -9.05 -6.56 -5.91
CA TRP A 38 -8.74 -7.94 -6.26
C TRP A 38 -7.87 -8.61 -5.20
N GLN A 39 -6.79 -7.97 -4.75
CA GLN A 39 -5.90 -8.53 -3.73
C GLN A 39 -6.56 -8.72 -2.37
N ARG A 40 -7.46 -7.81 -1.98
CA ARG A 40 -8.28 -7.90 -0.77
C ARG A 40 -9.22 -9.12 -0.82
N ARG A 41 -9.87 -9.35 -1.97
CA ARG A 41 -10.75 -10.51 -2.19
C ARG A 41 -9.97 -11.82 -2.12
N GLN A 42 -8.83 -11.89 -2.80
CA GLN A 42 -8.00 -13.11 -2.83
C GLN A 42 -7.49 -13.54 -1.44
N ARG A 43 -7.36 -12.60 -0.49
CA ARG A 43 -6.88 -12.89 0.87
C ARG A 43 -8.00 -13.04 1.90
N ASN A 44 -9.27 -12.99 1.48
CA ASN A 44 -10.42 -13.03 2.37
C ASN A 44 -10.31 -12.02 3.53
N ALA A 45 -9.75 -10.83 3.25
CA ALA A 45 -9.41 -9.84 4.28
C ALA A 45 -10.65 -9.18 4.94
N GLY A 46 -11.87 -9.55 4.53
CA GLY A 46 -13.13 -9.08 5.11
C GLY A 46 -13.37 -7.57 4.92
N GLU A 47 -14.47 -7.08 5.49
CA GLU A 47 -14.91 -5.66 5.40
C GLU A 47 -14.07 -4.70 6.24
N THR A 48 -13.32 -5.22 7.23
CA THR A 48 -12.51 -4.40 8.14
C THR A 48 -11.39 -3.62 7.44
N LEU A 49 -10.91 -4.10 6.28
CA LEU A 49 -9.92 -3.39 5.47
C LEU A 49 -10.60 -2.77 4.25
N SER A 50 -10.74 -1.44 4.24
CA SER A 50 -11.27 -0.69 3.10
C SER A 50 -10.29 -0.65 1.94
N THR A 51 -10.77 -0.89 0.71
CA THR A 51 -9.95 -0.73 -0.51
C THR A 51 -9.39 0.69 -0.64
N THR A 52 -10.17 1.71 -0.27
CA THR A 52 -9.72 3.10 -0.30
C THR A 52 -8.57 3.34 0.69
N ALA A 53 -8.68 2.77 1.89
CA ALA A 53 -7.61 2.86 2.89
C ALA A 53 -6.32 2.18 2.40
N LEU A 54 -6.42 1.00 1.78
CA LEU A 54 -5.27 0.31 1.19
C LEU A 54 -4.56 1.14 0.13
N VAL A 55 -5.32 1.80 -0.75
CA VAL A 55 -4.74 2.66 -1.80
C VAL A 55 -4.12 3.91 -1.17
N HIS A 56 -4.74 4.52 -0.16
CA HIS A 56 -4.19 5.70 0.48
C HIS A 56 -2.92 5.39 1.29
N GLU A 57 -2.87 4.26 1.98
CA GLU A 57 -1.65 3.85 2.69
C GLU A 57 -0.54 3.46 1.72
N ALA A 58 -0.87 2.84 0.58
CA ALA A 58 0.09 2.61 -0.49
C ALA A 58 0.64 3.93 -1.05
N TYR A 59 -0.21 4.94 -1.24
CA TYR A 59 0.22 6.29 -1.63
C TYR A 59 1.25 6.83 -0.63
N LEU A 60 0.94 6.85 0.66
CA LEU A 60 1.85 7.38 1.69
C LEU A 60 3.19 6.63 1.74
N LYS A 61 3.17 5.30 1.57
CA LYS A 61 4.38 4.48 1.50
C LYS A 61 5.25 4.80 0.28
N LEU A 62 4.64 5.17 -0.84
CA LEU A 62 5.34 5.48 -2.10
C LEU A 62 5.73 6.96 -2.21
N ALA A 63 4.95 7.86 -1.64
CA ALA A 63 5.19 9.30 -1.62
C ALA A 63 6.34 9.71 -0.68
N GLY A 64 6.67 8.86 0.30
CA GLY A 64 7.63 9.14 1.36
C GLY A 64 9.05 9.44 0.88
N PRO A 65 9.91 8.44 0.62
CA PRO A 65 11.25 8.71 0.13
C PRO A 65 11.16 9.15 -1.33
N VAL A 66 11.33 10.45 -1.57
CA VAL A 66 11.57 11.06 -2.89
C VAL A 66 12.82 10.38 -3.48
N GLY A 67 12.63 9.25 -4.16
CA GLY A 67 13.75 8.39 -4.53
C GLY A 67 13.41 6.96 -4.97
N LEU A 68 12.13 6.55 -5.04
CA LEU A 68 11.76 5.19 -5.45
C LEU A 68 12.11 4.82 -6.90
N GLY A 69 12.77 5.70 -7.66
CA GLY A 69 13.19 5.40 -9.03
C GLY A 69 12.03 4.90 -9.89
N LEU A 70 10.82 5.41 -9.65
CA LEU A 70 9.63 5.10 -10.44
C LEU A 70 9.96 5.43 -11.88
N GLN A 71 9.94 4.45 -12.78
CA GLN A 71 10.42 4.61 -14.16
C GLN A 71 9.27 5.01 -15.07
N ASP A 72 8.20 4.21 -15.01
CA ASP A 72 7.03 4.30 -15.87
C ASP A 72 5.74 3.94 -15.12
N HIS A 73 4.62 4.02 -15.82
CA HIS A 73 3.30 3.75 -15.25
C HIS A 73 3.13 2.29 -14.78
N HIS A 74 3.70 1.31 -15.49
CA HIS A 74 3.62 -0.10 -15.09
C HIS A 74 4.38 -0.33 -13.80
N HIS A 75 5.55 0.29 -13.66
CA HIS A 75 6.36 0.23 -12.45
C HIS A 75 5.63 0.85 -11.25
N LEU A 76 4.95 1.98 -11.45
CA LEU A 76 4.11 2.60 -10.42
C LEU A 76 2.99 1.65 -9.95
N ILE A 77 2.25 1.05 -10.88
CA ILE A 77 1.17 0.11 -10.56
C ILE A 77 1.73 -1.14 -9.86
N ALA A 78 2.86 -1.68 -10.32
CA ALA A 78 3.50 -2.85 -9.74
C ALA A 78 3.97 -2.60 -8.30
N LEU A 79 4.60 -1.46 -8.05
CA LEU A 79 5.04 -1.06 -6.70
C LEU A 79 3.85 -0.86 -5.77
N ALA A 80 2.79 -0.23 -6.25
CA ALA A 80 1.57 -0.10 -5.47
C ALA A 80 0.90 -1.43 -5.17
N ALA A 81 0.84 -2.34 -6.15
CA ALA A 81 0.34 -3.69 -5.94
C ALA A 81 1.14 -4.40 -4.84
N ARG A 82 2.47 -4.22 -4.83
CA ARG A 82 3.35 -4.74 -3.78
C ARG A 82 3.06 -4.08 -2.43
N ALA A 83 2.92 -2.76 -2.37
CA ALA A 83 2.60 -2.04 -1.14
C ALA A 83 1.27 -2.49 -0.52
N VAL A 84 0.20 -2.60 -1.33
CA VAL A 84 -1.10 -3.12 -0.89
C VAL A 84 -0.99 -4.54 -0.35
N ARG A 85 -0.19 -5.39 -1.01
CA ARG A 85 0.06 -6.75 -0.54
C ARG A 85 0.71 -6.76 0.84
N GLN A 86 1.73 -5.92 1.04
CA GLN A 86 2.42 -5.77 2.31
C GLN A 86 1.42 -5.39 3.41
N ILE A 87 0.60 -4.37 3.18
CA ILE A 87 -0.42 -3.90 4.13
C ILE A 87 -1.39 -5.02 4.51
N LEU A 88 -1.90 -5.77 3.52
CA LEU A 88 -2.81 -6.90 3.76
C LEU A 88 -2.16 -8.01 4.59
N VAL A 89 -0.88 -8.30 4.35
CA VAL A 89 -0.12 -9.31 5.10
C VAL A 89 0.14 -8.85 6.53
N ASP A 90 0.54 -7.60 6.72
CA ASP A 90 0.82 -7.03 8.03
C ASP A 90 -0.46 -7.02 8.89
N ALA A 91 -1.59 -6.63 8.30
CA ALA A 91 -2.89 -6.69 8.98
C ALA A 91 -3.31 -8.13 9.36
N ALA A 92 -3.08 -9.10 8.46
CA ALA A 92 -3.34 -10.51 8.77
C ALA A 92 -2.44 -11.02 9.90
N ARG A 93 -1.15 -10.65 9.89
CA ARG A 93 -0.18 -11.00 10.93
C ARG A 93 -0.58 -10.42 12.29
N ALA A 94 -0.95 -9.14 12.32
CA ALA A 94 -1.41 -8.46 13.54
C ALA A 94 -2.67 -9.11 14.13
N ARG A 95 -3.62 -9.53 13.27
CA ARG A 95 -4.82 -10.24 13.72
C ARG A 95 -4.49 -11.61 14.33
N LEU A 96 -3.52 -12.33 13.76
CA LEU A 96 -3.09 -13.63 14.28
C LEU A 96 -2.34 -13.50 15.61
N SER A 97 -1.48 -12.49 15.78
CA SER A 97 -0.78 -12.27 17.06
C SER A 97 -1.75 -11.85 18.17
N ALA A 98 -2.71 -10.97 17.86
CA ALA A 98 -3.76 -10.57 18.82
C ALA A 98 -4.57 -11.79 19.32
N LYS A 99 -4.91 -12.73 18.43
CA LYS A 99 -5.63 -13.97 18.78
C LYS A 99 -4.81 -14.93 19.65
N ARG A 100 -3.48 -14.83 19.67
CA ARG A 100 -2.58 -15.69 20.45
C ARG A 100 -2.17 -15.05 21.79
N GLY A 101 -3.01 -14.17 22.34
CA GLY A 101 -2.73 -13.52 23.62
C GLY A 101 -1.80 -12.31 23.51
N GLY A 102 -1.79 -11.61 22.38
CA GLY A 102 -1.01 -10.39 22.18
C GLY A 102 -1.44 -9.28 23.13
N GLY A 103 -0.89 -9.30 24.35
CA GLY A 103 -1.27 -8.42 25.47
C GLY A 103 -1.38 -9.13 26.82
N VAL A 104 -1.26 -10.47 26.89
CA VAL A 104 -1.22 -11.19 28.17
C VAL A 104 0.16 -10.99 28.77
N ALA A 105 0.25 -10.20 29.84
CA ALA A 105 1.45 -10.15 30.67
C ALA A 105 1.75 -11.57 31.17
N ALA A 106 2.99 -12.02 31.01
CA ALA A 106 3.43 -13.31 31.55
C ALA A 106 3.25 -13.28 33.08
N ILE A 107 2.22 -13.96 33.57
CA ILE A 107 2.07 -14.24 34.99
C ILE A 107 2.93 -15.47 35.29
N GLU A 108 3.88 -15.31 36.22
CA GLU A 108 4.62 -16.45 36.77
C GLU A 108 3.62 -17.39 37.44
N LEU A 109 3.60 -18.64 36.99
CA LEU A 109 2.87 -19.70 37.64
C LEU A 109 3.67 -20.07 38.88
N ASP A 110 3.20 -19.62 40.04
CA ASP A 110 3.74 -20.09 41.31
C ASP A 110 3.46 -21.59 41.41
N ALA A 111 4.54 -22.36 41.57
CA ALA A 111 4.47 -23.80 41.76
C ALA A 111 4.27 -24.07 43.26
N GLU A 112 3.09 -24.57 43.62
CA GLU A 112 2.84 -25.21 44.92
C GLU A 112 3.50 -26.60 44.99
#